data_AF-A0A963BUC4-F1
#
_entry.id   AF-A0A963BUC4-F1
#
_cell.length_a   1.000
_cell.length_b   1.000
_cell.length_c   1.000
_cell.angle_alpha   90.00
_cell.angle_beta   90.00
_cell.angle_gamma   90.00
#
_symmetry.space_group_name_H-M   'P 1'
#
loop_
_entity.id
_entity.type
_entity.pdbx_description
1 polymer ?
#
loop_
_entity_poly.entity_id
_entity_poly.type
_entity_poly.pdbx_seq_one_letter_code
_entity_poly.pdbx_strand_id
1 'polypeptide(L)'
;AGPSQYAGAQCNPHFFAASFQNDTASEAMGLYLQNKGVKKMYLLAPNYPAGKDFLAGFKRFYKGQIVGEVYTTFGQLDYAAEIAQVRAANPDGVYFFYPGGMGINFIKQYNQAGLKATIPLYGPSFSLDQTVLPAIGDAALGAFASAFWAESFDNPASKKFVAAFEAKYKRIPSPNAADAYDTARLIDAAAKSIGGKIEDKAAFRKAL
;
A
#
# COMPACT_ATOMS: atom_id res chain seq x y z
N ALA A 1 -0.59 -8.89 -3.85
CA ALA A 1 0.83 -8.63 -3.54
C ALA A 1 1.68 -9.66 -4.26
N GLY A 2 2.41 -9.22 -5.28
CA GLY A 2 3.55 -9.97 -5.81
C GLY A 2 4.74 -9.76 -4.88
N PRO A 3 5.28 -10.80 -4.23
CA PRO A 3 6.50 -10.64 -3.45
C PRO A 3 7.67 -10.36 -4.39
N SER A 4 8.53 -9.41 -4.01
CA SER A 4 9.70 -8.98 -4.80
C SER A 4 10.60 -10.14 -5.25
N GLN A 5 10.67 -11.20 -4.44
CA GLN A 5 11.43 -12.42 -4.73
C GLN A 5 10.95 -13.14 -5.99
N TYR A 6 9.63 -13.20 -6.22
CA TYR A 6 9.03 -13.85 -7.40
C TYR A 6 9.12 -12.98 -8.66
N ALA A 7 9.35 -11.68 -8.52
CA ALA A 7 9.72 -10.81 -9.65
C ALA A 7 11.23 -10.86 -9.95
N GLY A 8 12.03 -11.55 -9.14
CA GLY A 8 13.48 -11.64 -9.25
C GLY A 8 13.98 -13.09 -9.19
N ALA A 9 14.81 -13.39 -8.19
CA ALA A 9 15.55 -14.66 -8.09
C ALA A 9 14.66 -15.92 -8.01
N GLN A 10 13.41 -15.79 -7.57
CA GLN A 10 12.43 -16.89 -7.50
C GLN A 10 11.38 -16.82 -8.61
N CYS A 11 11.67 -16.15 -9.73
CA CYS A 11 10.77 -16.10 -10.88
C CYS A 11 10.32 -17.50 -11.29
N ASN A 12 9.00 -17.67 -11.46
CA ASN A 12 8.39 -18.94 -11.80
C ASN A 12 7.51 -18.76 -13.05
N PRO A 13 7.68 -19.56 -14.11
CA PRO A 13 6.90 -19.45 -15.34
C PRO A 13 5.40 -19.77 -15.16
N HIS A 14 4.98 -20.24 -13.98
CA HIS A 14 3.60 -20.51 -13.64
C HIS A 14 3.01 -19.50 -12.64
N PHE A 15 3.78 -18.48 -12.25
CA PHE A 15 3.32 -17.42 -11.35
C PHE A 15 3.09 -16.13 -12.13
N PHE A 16 1.85 -15.65 -12.10
CA PHE A 16 1.44 -14.39 -12.70
C PHE A 16 0.84 -13.53 -11.61
N ALA A 17 1.36 -12.31 -11.45
CA ALA A 17 0.83 -11.33 -10.51
C ALA A 17 0.26 -10.17 -11.31
N ALA A 18 -1.07 -10.10 -11.40
CA ALA A 18 -1.80 -8.93 -11.89
C ALA A 18 -2.01 -7.85 -10.80
N SER A 19 -1.43 -8.06 -9.61
CA SER A 19 -1.41 -7.11 -8.51
C SER A 19 -0.06 -6.37 -8.45
N PHE A 20 0.01 -5.34 -7.61
CA PHE A 20 1.24 -4.61 -7.28
C PHE A 20 2.41 -5.50 -6.76
N GLN A 21 3.63 -5.01 -6.96
CA GLN A 21 4.82 -5.40 -6.17
C GLN A 21 4.86 -4.58 -4.87
N ASN A 22 5.28 -5.17 -3.76
CA ASN A 22 5.20 -4.51 -2.44
C ASN A 22 6.00 -3.19 -2.36
N ASP A 23 7.09 -3.07 -3.10
CA ASP A 23 7.97 -1.91 -3.09
C ASP A 23 7.40 -0.71 -3.85
N THR A 24 6.62 -0.91 -4.92
CA THR A 24 6.26 0.17 -5.87
C THR A 24 5.46 1.31 -5.25
N ALA A 25 4.50 1.02 -4.36
CA ALA A 25 3.77 2.08 -3.66
C ALA A 25 4.73 2.93 -2.80
N SER A 26 5.61 2.27 -2.06
CA SER A 26 6.61 2.91 -1.20
C SER A 26 7.63 3.72 -2.00
N GLU A 27 8.08 3.17 -3.12
CA GLU A 27 8.95 3.82 -4.09
C GLU A 27 8.33 5.14 -4.59
N ALA A 28 7.05 5.09 -4.99
CA ALA A 28 6.33 6.27 -5.42
C ALA A 28 6.23 7.32 -4.30
N MET A 29 5.96 6.92 -3.05
CA MET A 29 5.96 7.84 -1.91
C MET A 29 7.35 8.43 -1.64
N GLY A 30 8.40 7.61 -1.68
CA GLY A 30 9.77 8.06 -1.50
C GLY A 30 10.18 9.09 -2.56
N LEU A 31 9.87 8.83 -3.83
CA LEU A 31 10.09 9.75 -4.94
C LEU A 31 9.26 11.04 -4.77
N TYR A 32 8.00 10.92 -4.38
CA TYR A 32 7.12 12.07 -4.15
C TYR A 32 7.66 13.01 -3.07
N LEU A 33 8.06 12.48 -1.92
CA LEU A 33 8.60 13.30 -0.81
C LEU A 33 9.99 13.86 -1.14
N GLN A 34 10.80 13.12 -1.89
CA GLN A 34 12.07 13.61 -2.43
C GLN A 34 11.83 14.85 -3.32
N ASN A 35 10.88 14.76 -4.26
CA ASN A 35 10.56 15.84 -5.18
C ASN A 35 9.88 17.02 -4.49
N LYS A 36 9.11 16.78 -3.42
CA LYS A 36 8.58 17.83 -2.55
C LYS A 36 9.63 18.50 -1.65
N GLY A 37 10.85 17.99 -1.61
CA GLY A 37 11.94 18.57 -0.84
C GLY A 37 11.85 18.32 0.67
N VAL A 38 11.09 17.31 1.12
CA VAL A 38 11.00 16.92 2.53
C VAL A 38 12.37 16.40 3.00
N LYS A 39 12.91 16.93 4.09
CA LYS A 39 14.33 16.76 4.44
C LYS A 39 14.60 15.65 5.44
N LYS A 40 13.71 15.47 6.43
CA LYS A 40 13.87 14.52 7.54
C LYS A 40 12.66 13.60 7.66
N MET A 41 12.86 12.31 7.44
CA MET A 41 11.82 11.29 7.56
C MET A 41 12.14 10.32 8.69
N TYR A 42 11.09 9.84 9.35
CA TYR A 42 11.15 8.72 10.29
C TYR A 42 10.38 7.53 9.71
N LEU A 43 10.94 6.33 9.80
CA LEU A 43 10.39 5.12 9.18
C LEU A 43 9.92 4.11 10.22
N LEU A 44 8.70 3.58 10.05
CA LEU A 44 8.08 2.60 10.94
C LEU A 44 7.45 1.44 10.16
N ALA A 45 7.74 0.20 10.53
CA ALA A 45 7.07 -0.98 9.98
C ALA A 45 7.14 -2.16 10.97
N PRO A 46 6.26 -3.17 10.90
CA PRO A 46 6.42 -4.40 11.67
C PRO A 46 7.57 -5.24 11.11
N ASN A 47 8.29 -5.95 11.98
CA ASN A 47 9.48 -6.74 11.65
C ASN A 47 9.15 -8.08 10.97
N TYR A 48 8.66 -8.02 9.74
CA TYR A 48 8.46 -9.20 8.87
C TYR A 48 8.82 -8.85 7.42
N PRO A 49 8.91 -9.84 6.50
CA PRO A 49 9.40 -9.61 5.14
C PRO A 49 8.76 -8.41 4.42
N ALA A 50 7.43 -8.25 4.46
CA ALA A 50 6.81 -7.13 3.77
C ALA A 50 7.19 -5.79 4.41
N GLY A 51 7.26 -5.69 5.74
CA GLY A 51 7.70 -4.45 6.41
C GLY A 51 9.10 -4.02 5.97
N LYS A 52 10.00 -4.98 5.74
CA LYS A 52 11.33 -4.71 5.17
C LYS A 52 11.24 -4.25 3.71
N ASP A 53 10.41 -4.89 2.90
CA ASP A 53 10.18 -4.50 1.50
C ASP A 53 9.65 -3.06 1.38
N PHE A 54 8.66 -2.68 2.20
CA PHE A 54 8.06 -1.33 2.19
C PHE A 54 9.09 -0.25 2.54
N LEU A 55 9.86 -0.43 3.63
CA LEU A 55 10.89 0.56 4.00
C LEU A 55 12.04 0.60 3.00
N ALA A 56 12.44 -0.54 2.43
CA ALA A 56 13.45 -0.60 1.38
C ALA A 56 12.99 0.12 0.10
N GLY A 57 11.75 -0.12 -0.34
CA GLY A 57 11.15 0.56 -1.49
C GLY A 57 11.11 2.08 -1.30
N PHE A 58 10.68 2.57 -0.13
CA PHE A 58 10.70 3.99 0.18
C PHE A 58 12.10 4.61 0.02
N LYS A 59 13.11 3.98 0.63
CA LYS A 59 14.52 4.42 0.59
C LYS A 59 15.15 4.33 -0.81
N ARG A 60 14.55 3.58 -1.75
CA ARG A 60 15.07 3.45 -3.11
C ARG A 60 15.13 4.81 -3.81
N PHE A 61 14.09 5.63 -3.65
CA PHE A 61 14.00 6.94 -4.30
C PHE A 61 14.04 8.13 -3.34
N TYR A 62 13.78 7.93 -2.04
CA TYR A 62 14.06 8.96 -1.05
C TYR A 62 15.55 8.99 -0.69
N LYS A 63 16.19 10.16 -0.81
CA LYS A 63 17.62 10.40 -0.51
C LYS A 63 17.85 11.48 0.54
N GLY A 64 16.78 11.98 1.16
CA GLY A 64 16.87 12.85 2.33
C GLY A 64 17.32 12.10 3.58
N GLN A 65 17.34 12.80 4.71
CA GLN A 65 17.79 12.25 5.98
C GLN A 65 16.74 11.33 6.59
N ILE A 66 17.13 10.10 6.94
CA ILE A 66 16.34 9.22 7.80
C ILE A 66 16.81 9.42 9.24
N VAL A 67 15.95 9.99 10.08
CA VAL A 67 16.28 10.30 11.50
C VAL A 67 15.89 9.18 12.47
N GLY A 68 15.23 8.14 11.96
CA GLY A 68 14.94 6.91 12.69
C GLY A 68 14.32 5.87 11.77
N GLU A 69 14.65 4.60 12.01
CA GLU A 69 14.09 3.45 11.31
C GLU A 69 13.83 2.36 12.34
N VAL A 70 12.56 2.08 12.61
CA VAL A 70 12.14 1.17 13.66
C VAL A 70 11.28 0.05 13.07
N TYR A 71 11.69 -1.18 13.41
CA TYR A 71 10.94 -2.38 13.12
C TYR A 71 10.24 -2.89 14.40
N THR A 72 8.93 -2.71 14.50
CA THR A 72 8.14 -3.11 15.68
C THR A 72 7.82 -4.61 15.67
N THR A 73 7.31 -5.12 16.79
CA THR A 73 6.89 -6.53 16.85
C THR A 73 5.68 -6.75 15.96
N PHE A 74 5.66 -7.84 15.17
CA PHE A 74 4.49 -8.17 14.36
C PHE A 74 3.27 -8.44 15.27
N GLY A 75 2.14 -7.81 14.96
CA GLY A 75 0.92 -7.90 15.77
C GLY A 75 0.88 -6.93 16.96
N GLN A 76 1.87 -6.04 17.12
CA GLN A 76 1.86 -4.99 18.15
C GLN A 76 0.62 -4.09 18.03
N LEU A 77 0.00 -3.75 19.17
CA LEU A 77 -1.20 -2.90 19.23
C LEU A 77 -1.00 -1.61 20.02
N ASP A 78 0.03 -1.53 20.86
CA ASP A 78 0.44 -0.32 21.59
C ASP A 78 1.68 0.28 20.92
N TYR A 79 1.63 1.57 20.60
CA TYR A 79 2.67 2.31 19.88
C TYR A 79 3.15 3.54 20.66
N ALA A 80 2.84 3.66 21.96
CA ALA A 80 3.19 4.84 22.76
C ALA A 80 4.70 5.12 22.77
N ALA A 81 5.52 4.07 22.82
CA ALA A 81 6.98 4.18 22.82
C ALA A 81 7.51 4.73 21.49
N GLU A 82 7.06 4.17 20.36
CA GLU A 82 7.46 4.61 19.02
C GLU A 82 6.98 6.03 18.74
N ILE A 83 5.77 6.39 19.18
CA ILE A 83 5.24 7.75 19.08
C ILE A 83 6.10 8.75 19.88
N ALA A 84 6.54 8.38 21.08
CA ALA A 84 7.45 9.21 21.87
C ALA A 84 8.81 9.38 21.18
N GLN A 85 9.34 8.32 20.57
CA GLN A 85 10.59 8.36 19.80
C GLN A 85 10.46 9.27 18.56
N VAL A 86 9.35 9.19 17.82
CA VAL A 86 9.07 10.09 16.69
C VAL A 86 9.06 11.54 17.17
N ARG A 87 8.36 11.83 18.28
CA ARG A 87 8.32 13.19 18.84
C ARG A 87 9.72 13.71 19.18
N ALA A 88 10.54 12.88 19.83
CA ALA A 88 11.90 13.25 20.21
C ALA A 88 12.82 13.48 19.00
N ALA A 89 12.65 12.68 17.94
CA ALA A 89 13.41 12.83 16.70
C ALA A 89 13.00 14.06 15.86
N ASN A 90 11.78 14.57 16.07
CA ASN A 90 11.21 15.74 15.41
C ASN A 90 11.42 15.74 13.87
N PRO A 91 10.95 14.69 13.14
CA PRO A 91 11.05 14.63 11.69
C PRO A 91 10.06 15.59 11.02
N ASP A 92 10.29 15.88 9.73
CA ASP A 92 9.33 16.62 8.88
C ASP A 92 8.12 15.76 8.50
N GLY A 93 8.23 14.44 8.65
CA GLY A 93 7.17 13.49 8.37
C GLY A 93 7.53 12.06 8.78
N VAL A 94 6.51 11.22 8.89
CA VAL A 94 6.67 9.79 9.14
C VAL A 94 6.19 9.00 7.94
N TYR A 95 7.02 8.09 7.44
CA TYR A 95 6.57 7.03 6.56
C TYR A 95 6.33 5.77 7.37
N PHE A 96 5.12 5.19 7.28
CA PHE A 96 4.76 4.00 8.02
C PHE A 96 4.11 2.93 7.12
N PHE A 97 4.31 1.68 7.50
CA PHE A 97 3.53 0.55 6.98
C PHE A 97 3.03 -0.29 8.16
N TYR A 98 1.72 -0.33 8.35
CA TYR A 98 1.03 -1.22 9.29
C TYR A 98 -0.31 -1.68 8.69
N PRO A 99 -0.49 -2.97 8.36
CA PRO A 99 -1.73 -3.45 7.77
C PRO A 99 -2.83 -3.68 8.83
N GLY A 100 -4.10 -3.53 8.42
CA GLY A 100 -5.26 -3.91 9.22
C GLY A 100 -5.31 -3.28 10.62
N GLY A 101 -5.58 -4.10 11.64
CA GLY A 101 -5.70 -3.66 13.03
C GLY A 101 -4.46 -2.92 13.58
N MET A 102 -3.25 -3.28 13.12
CA MET A 102 -2.02 -2.58 13.50
C MET A 102 -2.07 -1.12 13.02
N GLY A 103 -2.43 -0.89 11.76
CA GLY A 103 -2.52 0.46 11.18
C GLY A 103 -3.63 1.29 11.81
N ILE A 104 -4.78 0.66 12.08
CA ILE A 104 -5.90 1.32 12.77
C ILE A 104 -5.45 1.83 14.14
N ASN A 105 -4.79 0.99 14.93
CA ASN A 105 -4.35 1.35 16.28
C ASN A 105 -3.23 2.39 16.27
N PHE A 106 -2.24 2.24 15.40
CA PHE A 106 -1.15 3.21 15.26
C PHE A 106 -1.67 4.61 14.90
N ILE A 107 -2.51 4.73 13.87
CA ILE A 107 -3.02 6.04 13.42
C ILE A 107 -3.88 6.71 14.50
N LYS A 108 -4.71 5.94 15.20
CA LYS A 108 -5.53 6.46 16.31
C LYS A 108 -4.67 6.97 17.46
N GLN A 109 -3.67 6.21 17.89
CA GLN A 109 -2.76 6.63 18.96
C GLN A 109 -1.89 7.82 18.54
N TYR A 110 -1.43 7.85 17.29
CA TYR A 110 -0.68 8.98 16.73
C TYR A 110 -1.50 10.27 16.75
N ASN A 111 -2.78 10.17 16.41
CA ASN A 111 -3.73 11.29 16.49
C ASN A 111 -4.04 11.69 17.94
N GLN A 112 -4.29 10.73 18.84
CA GLN A 112 -4.54 10.98 20.27
C GLN A 112 -3.35 11.68 20.96
N ALA A 113 -2.13 11.34 20.56
CA ALA A 113 -0.91 12.01 21.04
C ALA A 113 -0.69 13.40 20.43
N GLY A 114 -1.54 13.83 19.49
CA GLY A 114 -1.47 15.15 18.84
C GLY A 114 -0.36 15.30 17.80
N LEU A 115 0.42 14.24 17.50
CA LEU A 115 1.55 14.35 16.56
C LEU A 115 1.10 14.69 15.16
N LYS A 116 -0.08 14.22 14.75
CA LYS A 116 -0.61 14.46 13.40
C LYS A 116 -0.75 15.94 13.04
N ALA A 117 -0.96 16.81 14.04
CA ALA A 117 -1.08 18.25 13.84
C ALA A 117 0.24 18.92 13.43
N THR A 118 1.38 18.29 13.72
CA THR A 118 2.71 18.87 13.51
C THR A 118 3.61 18.01 12.62
N ILE A 119 3.41 16.69 12.60
CA ILE A 119 4.20 15.73 11.87
C ILE A 119 3.24 14.89 11.00
N PRO A 120 3.19 15.12 9.68
CA PRO A 120 2.31 14.40 8.77
C PRO A 120 2.66 12.91 8.64
N LEU A 121 1.62 12.09 8.44
CA LEU A 121 1.72 10.65 8.19
C LEU A 121 1.67 10.35 6.68
N TYR A 122 2.62 9.55 6.22
CA TYR A 122 2.71 9.03 4.87
C TYR A 122 2.76 7.51 4.91
N GLY A 123 2.11 6.84 3.96
CA GLY A 123 2.17 5.38 3.89
C GLY A 123 1.70 4.84 2.56
N PRO A 124 1.70 3.52 2.37
CA PRO A 124 1.03 2.90 1.25
C PRO A 124 -0.48 2.79 1.52
N SER A 125 -1.27 2.62 0.47
CA SER A 125 -2.73 2.38 0.59
C SER A 125 -3.07 1.20 1.50
N PHE A 126 -2.19 0.21 1.66
CA PHE A 126 -2.41 -0.95 2.55
C PHE A 126 -2.58 -0.59 4.03
N SER A 127 -2.22 0.62 4.43
CA SER A 127 -2.44 1.17 5.77
C SER A 127 -3.54 2.22 5.83
N LEU A 128 -4.10 2.61 4.69
CA LEU A 128 -4.97 3.78 4.50
C LEU A 128 -6.02 3.54 3.38
N ASP A 129 -6.56 2.32 3.25
CA ASP A 129 -7.58 2.00 2.24
C ASP A 129 -8.99 1.85 2.84
N GLN A 130 -9.98 1.69 1.96
CA GLN A 130 -11.40 1.57 2.28
C GLN A 130 -11.73 0.39 3.21
N THR A 131 -10.82 -0.55 3.43
CA THR A 131 -11.02 -1.66 4.38
C THR A 131 -10.74 -1.25 5.83
N VAL A 132 -9.92 -0.21 6.05
CA VAL A 132 -9.52 0.27 7.38
C VAL A 132 -10.01 1.67 7.69
N LEU A 133 -10.18 2.54 6.68
CA LEU A 133 -10.61 3.94 6.85
C LEU A 133 -11.89 4.09 7.70
N PRO A 134 -12.96 3.29 7.52
CA PRO A 134 -14.15 3.40 8.39
C PRO A 134 -13.85 3.17 9.87
N ALA A 135 -12.91 2.27 10.18
CA ALA A 135 -12.52 1.99 11.56
C ALA A 135 -11.58 3.07 12.12
N ILE A 136 -10.74 3.69 11.28
CA ILE A 136 -9.85 4.79 11.67
C ILE A 136 -10.64 6.07 11.96
N GLY A 137 -11.62 6.40 11.11
CA GLY A 137 -12.41 7.63 11.20
C GLY A 137 -11.57 8.89 10.97
N ASP A 138 -11.92 9.98 11.64
CA ASP A 138 -11.29 11.30 11.48
C ASP A 138 -9.77 11.31 11.77
N ALA A 139 -9.30 10.31 12.52
CA ALA A 139 -7.87 10.11 12.75
C ALA A 139 -7.07 9.90 11.44
N ALA A 140 -7.70 9.53 10.32
CA ALA A 140 -7.06 9.41 9.01
C ALA A 140 -6.90 10.75 8.26
N LEU A 141 -7.70 11.77 8.56
CA LEU A 141 -7.78 13.00 7.75
C LEU A 141 -6.45 13.76 7.62
N GLY A 142 -5.86 13.85 6.43
CA GLY A 142 -4.55 14.50 6.23
C GLY A 142 -3.36 13.55 6.34
N ALA A 143 -3.59 12.26 6.57
CA ALA A 143 -2.62 11.24 6.19
C ALA A 143 -2.61 11.08 4.66
N PHE A 144 -1.45 10.82 4.08
CA PHE A 144 -1.27 10.68 2.64
C PHE A 144 -0.85 9.26 2.29
N ALA A 145 -1.55 8.66 1.33
CA ALA A 145 -1.26 7.34 0.83
C ALA A 145 -0.75 7.39 -0.61
N SER A 146 0.31 6.63 -0.89
CA SER A 146 0.66 6.22 -2.25
C SER A 146 -0.10 4.95 -2.58
N ALA A 147 -0.79 4.93 -3.72
CA ALA A 147 -1.59 3.81 -4.16
C ALA A 147 -1.35 3.54 -5.66
N PHE A 148 -1.55 2.30 -6.09
CA PHE A 148 -1.61 1.97 -7.52
C PHE A 148 -2.94 2.38 -8.17
N TRP A 149 -3.98 2.54 -7.35
CA TRP A 149 -5.31 2.97 -7.76
C TRP A 149 -6.05 3.58 -6.56
N ALA A 150 -6.95 4.52 -6.85
CA ALA A 150 -7.91 5.07 -5.88
C ALA A 150 -9.29 5.15 -6.55
N GLU A 151 -10.35 5.08 -5.75
CA GLU A 151 -11.75 5.23 -6.19
C GLU A 151 -12.02 6.56 -6.87
N SER A 152 -11.24 7.58 -6.54
CA SER A 152 -11.31 8.92 -7.14
C SER A 152 -10.50 9.04 -8.43
N PHE A 153 -9.85 7.97 -8.90
CA PHE A 153 -9.02 8.02 -10.11
C PHE A 153 -9.88 8.36 -11.34
N ASP A 154 -9.59 9.52 -11.94
CA ASP A 154 -10.46 10.16 -12.92
C ASP A 154 -10.26 9.59 -14.34
N ASN A 155 -10.75 8.38 -14.56
CA ASN A 155 -10.86 7.83 -15.91
C ASN A 155 -12.18 7.06 -16.11
N PRO A 156 -12.60 6.84 -17.37
CA PRO A 156 -13.88 6.17 -17.66
C PRO A 156 -13.99 4.75 -17.09
N ALA A 157 -12.89 3.99 -17.08
CA ALA A 157 -12.88 2.61 -16.60
C ALA A 157 -13.10 2.53 -15.08
N SER A 158 -12.40 3.39 -14.33
CA SER A 158 -12.49 3.51 -12.88
C SER A 158 -13.89 3.97 -12.46
N LYS A 159 -14.43 5.03 -13.08
CA LYS A 159 -15.80 5.51 -12.83
C LYS A 159 -16.85 4.41 -13.02
N LYS A 160 -16.73 3.62 -14.10
CA LYS A 160 -17.62 2.49 -14.36
C LYS A 160 -17.50 1.39 -13.31
N PHE A 161 -16.28 1.04 -12.92
CA PHE A 161 -16.01 0.05 -11.88
C PHE A 161 -16.60 0.49 -10.53
N VAL A 162 -16.31 1.72 -10.09
CA VAL A 162 -16.82 2.28 -8.82
C VAL A 162 -18.34 2.24 -8.78
N ALA A 163 -19.01 2.78 -9.80
CA ALA A 163 -20.47 2.81 -9.86
C ALA A 163 -21.09 1.40 -9.81
N ALA A 164 -20.55 0.45 -10.58
CA ALA A 164 -21.03 -0.92 -10.58
C ALA A 164 -20.78 -1.64 -9.24
N PHE A 165 -19.61 -1.40 -8.63
CA PHE A 165 -19.23 -1.99 -7.36
C PHE A 165 -20.13 -1.50 -6.23
N GLU A 166 -20.33 -0.19 -6.12
CA GLU A 166 -21.19 0.41 -5.09
C GLU A 166 -22.64 -0.03 -5.23
N ALA A 167 -23.15 -0.10 -6.46
CA ALA A 167 -24.51 -0.58 -6.72
C ALA A 167 -24.74 -2.00 -6.18
N LYS A 168 -23.75 -2.89 -6.32
CA LYS A 168 -23.83 -4.29 -5.92
C LYS A 168 -23.49 -4.54 -4.45
N TYR A 169 -22.41 -3.95 -3.95
CA TYR A 169 -21.82 -4.27 -2.66
C TYR A 169 -22.10 -3.23 -1.57
N LYS A 170 -22.75 -2.11 -1.90
CA LYS A 170 -23.16 -1.06 -0.96
C LYS A 170 -22.01 -0.50 -0.11
N ARG A 171 -20.80 -0.47 -0.68
CA ARG A 171 -19.60 0.12 -0.10
C ARG A 171 -18.66 0.59 -1.22
N ILE A 172 -17.79 1.54 -0.90
CA ILE A 172 -16.73 1.99 -1.79
C ILE A 172 -15.75 0.82 -2.03
N PRO A 173 -15.32 0.56 -3.28
CA PRO A 173 -14.29 -0.43 -3.57
C PRO A 173 -12.94 -0.04 -2.97
N SER A 174 -12.19 -1.05 -2.48
CA SER A 174 -10.79 -0.87 -2.08
C SER A 174 -9.87 -1.12 -3.28
N PRO A 175 -8.58 -0.71 -3.22
CA PRO A 175 -7.61 -1.03 -4.26
C PRO A 175 -7.50 -2.54 -4.50
N ASN A 176 -7.62 -3.36 -3.45
CA ASN A 176 -7.65 -4.81 -3.59
C ASN A 176 -8.88 -5.32 -4.39
N ALA A 177 -10.02 -4.63 -4.32
CA ALA A 177 -11.19 -4.96 -5.13
C ALA A 177 -10.97 -4.60 -6.61
N ALA A 178 -10.28 -3.49 -6.89
CA ALA A 178 -9.86 -3.12 -8.24
C ALA A 178 -8.88 -4.16 -8.82
N ASP A 179 -7.85 -4.54 -8.05
CA ASP A 179 -6.90 -5.60 -8.43
C ASP A 179 -7.59 -6.92 -8.77
N ALA A 180 -8.54 -7.35 -7.93
CA ALA A 180 -9.29 -8.59 -8.17
C ALA A 180 -10.16 -8.49 -9.43
N TYR A 181 -10.76 -7.32 -9.68
CA TYR A 181 -11.56 -7.07 -10.88
C TYR A 181 -10.70 -7.13 -12.15
N ASP A 182 -9.54 -6.48 -12.16
CA ASP A 182 -8.63 -6.50 -13.31
C ASP A 182 -7.98 -7.87 -13.51
N THR A 183 -7.68 -8.60 -12.43
CA THR A 183 -7.20 -9.99 -12.52
C THR A 183 -8.22 -10.89 -13.22
N ALA A 184 -9.51 -10.79 -12.87
CA ALA A 184 -10.55 -11.55 -13.55
C ALA A 184 -10.68 -11.18 -15.04
N ARG A 185 -10.51 -9.90 -15.37
CA ARG A 185 -10.53 -9.43 -16.77
C ARG A 185 -9.31 -9.91 -17.56
N LEU A 186 -8.13 -9.96 -16.95
CA LEU A 186 -6.92 -10.52 -17.56
C LEU A 186 -7.15 -12.00 -17.93
N ILE A 187 -7.67 -12.79 -16.98
CA ILE A 187 -7.97 -14.21 -17.19
C ILE A 187 -9.02 -14.39 -18.30
N ASP A 188 -10.10 -13.61 -18.29
CA ASP A 188 -11.15 -13.66 -19.31
C ASP A 188 -10.62 -13.31 -20.71
N ALA A 189 -9.79 -12.26 -20.82
CA ALA A 189 -9.16 -11.87 -22.08
C ALA A 189 -8.22 -12.96 -22.62
N ALA A 190 -7.38 -13.54 -21.75
CA ALA A 190 -6.49 -14.63 -22.12
C ALA A 190 -7.28 -15.85 -22.62
N ALA A 191 -8.31 -16.28 -21.89
CA ALA A 191 -9.17 -17.39 -22.27
C ALA A 191 -9.86 -17.16 -23.62
N LYS A 192 -10.41 -15.96 -23.86
CA LYS A 192 -11.05 -15.60 -25.13
C LYS A 192 -10.07 -15.63 -26.30
N SER A 193 -8.84 -15.17 -26.11
CA SER A 193 -7.83 -15.12 -27.18
C SER A 193 -7.44 -16.49 -27.72
N ILE A 194 -7.60 -17.55 -26.92
CA ILE A 194 -7.33 -18.94 -27.30
C ILE A 194 -8.61 -19.76 -27.57
N GLY A 195 -9.76 -19.09 -27.69
CA GLY A 195 -11.04 -19.75 -27.94
C GLY A 195 -11.53 -20.63 -26.78
N GLY A 196 -11.17 -20.29 -25.54
CA GLY A 196 -11.61 -20.98 -24.31
C GLY A 196 -10.83 -22.24 -23.95
N LYS A 197 -9.79 -22.59 -24.71
CA LYS A 197 -8.99 -23.82 -24.53
C LYS A 197 -7.98 -23.74 -23.38
N ILE A 198 -8.44 -23.46 -22.17
CA ILE A 198 -7.60 -23.28 -20.98
C ILE A 198 -6.82 -24.54 -20.57
N GLU A 199 -7.25 -25.71 -21.03
CA GLU A 199 -6.56 -26.98 -20.88
C GLU A 199 -5.22 -27.02 -21.65
N ASP A 200 -5.08 -26.23 -22.71
CA ASP A 200 -3.78 -25.95 -23.34
C ASP A 200 -3.02 -24.95 -22.45
N LYS A 201 -2.38 -25.49 -21.41
CA LYS A 201 -1.62 -24.69 -20.44
C LYS A 201 -0.51 -23.86 -21.08
N ALA A 202 0.05 -24.30 -22.21
CA ALA A 202 1.11 -23.56 -22.90
C ALA A 202 0.53 -22.35 -23.64
N ALA A 203 -0.57 -22.54 -24.38
CA ALA A 203 -1.27 -21.45 -25.05
C ALA A 203 -1.87 -20.47 -24.04
N PHE A 204 -2.49 -20.97 -22.97
CA PHE A 204 -3.09 -20.12 -21.94
C PHE A 204 -2.04 -19.31 -21.18
N ARG A 205 -0.91 -19.92 -20.81
CA ARG A 205 0.22 -19.20 -20.21
C ARG A 205 0.78 -18.12 -21.13
N LYS A 206 0.84 -18.37 -22.45
CA LYS A 206 1.31 -17.39 -23.43
C LYS A 206 0.33 -16.22 -23.60
N ALA A 207 -0.95 -16.45 -23.34
CA ALA A 207 -2.00 -15.45 -23.44
C ALA A 207 -2.14 -14.58 -22.18
N LEU A 208 -1.64 -15.05 -21.03
CA LEU A 208 -1.52 -14.31 -19.76
C LEU A 208 -0.27 -13.42 -19.76
#